data_AF-A0A1F5XF82-F1
#
_entry.id   AF-A0A1F5XF82-F1
#
_cell.length_a   1.000
_cell.length_b   1.000
_cell.length_c   1.000
_cell.angle_alpha   90.00
_cell.angle_beta   90.00
_cell.angle_gamma   90.00
#
_symmetry.space_group_name_H-M   'P 1'
#
loop_
_entity.id
_entity.type
_entity.pdbx_description
1 polymer ?
#
loop_
_entity_poly.entity_id
_entity_poly.type
_entity_poly.pdbx_seq_one_letter_code
_entity_poly.pdbx_strand_id
1 'polypeptide(L)'
;MPQAQAKTIDDIIGIVQMSIIDPITILLFALAAVVFLFGVVEFIAGASAGEASASGGMSFKTRARGKKHMTWGIVGLVVMTSAKAIIAVLQNFFK
;
A
#
# COMPACT_ATOMS: atom_id res chain seq x y z
N MET A 1 -33.46 -6.15 32.59
CA MET A 1 -33.42 -4.67 32.49
C MET A 1 -32.30 -4.32 31.52
N PRO A 2 -32.53 -3.48 30.49
CA PRO A 2 -31.46 -3.11 29.58
C PRO A 2 -30.46 -2.26 30.36
N GLN A 3 -29.26 -2.79 30.57
CA GLN A 3 -28.18 -2.05 31.18
C GLN A 3 -27.82 -0.92 30.21
N ALA A 4 -27.82 0.33 30.68
CA ALA A 4 -27.17 1.42 29.97
C ALA A 4 -25.67 1.11 29.96
N GLN A 5 -25.22 0.34 28.96
CA GLN A 5 -23.82 -0.02 28.80
C GLN A 5 -23.08 1.25 28.40
N ALA A 6 -22.43 1.89 29.38
CA ALA A 6 -21.51 2.98 29.12
C ALA A 6 -20.41 2.46 28.18
N LYS A 7 -20.22 3.15 27.06
CA LYS A 7 -19.18 2.82 26.08
C LYS A 7 -17.82 2.91 26.78
N THR A 8 -17.05 1.84 26.75
CA THR A 8 -15.70 1.82 27.32
C THR A 8 -14.71 2.52 26.38
N ILE A 9 -13.52 2.87 26.88
CA ILE A 9 -12.46 3.43 26.03
C ILE A 9 -12.08 2.44 24.92
N ASP A 10 -12.05 1.15 25.22
CA ASP A 10 -11.76 0.09 24.26
C ASP A 10 -12.81 0.03 23.15
N ASP A 11 -14.09 0.24 23.49
CA ASP A 11 -15.15 0.34 22.49
C ASP A 11 -14.99 1.55 21.57
N ILE A 12 -14.42 2.66 22.05
CA ILE A 12 -14.15 3.85 21.23
C ILE A 12 -12.97 3.57 20.29
N ILE A 13 -11.88 3.01 20.83
CA ILE A 13 -10.70 2.63 20.04
C ILE A 13 -11.08 1.61 18.96
N GLY A 14 -11.91 0.61 19.30
CA GLY A 14 -12.39 -0.39 18.37
C GLY A 14 -13.21 0.20 17.21
N ILE A 15 -14.09 1.17 17.48
CA ILE A 15 -14.83 1.86 16.42
C ILE A 15 -13.89 2.66 15.52
N VAL A 16 -12.95 3.42 16.09
CA VAL A 16 -11.99 4.20 15.28
C VAL A 16 -11.16 3.27 14.40
N GLN A 17 -10.71 2.14 14.95
CA GLN A 17 -9.95 1.15 14.20
C GLN A 17 -10.77 0.60 13.02
N MET A 18 -11.99 0.11 13.26
CA MET A 18 -12.81 -0.55 12.24
C MET A 18 -13.41 0.43 11.22
N SER A 19 -13.79 1.62 11.65
CA SER A 19 -14.52 2.58 10.80
C SER A 19 -13.62 3.56 10.07
N ILE A 20 -12.38 3.77 10.54
CA ILE A 20 -11.48 4.78 9.97
C ILE A 20 -10.15 4.15 9.55
N ILE A 21 -9.45 3.51 10.49
CA ILE A 21 -8.08 3.03 10.23
C ILE A 21 -8.06 1.89 9.22
N ASP A 22 -8.90 0.87 9.38
CA ASP A 22 -8.90 -0.29 8.46
C ASP A 22 -9.31 0.10 7.03
N PRO A 23 -10.37 0.92 6.79
CA PRO A 23 -10.72 1.41 5.46
C PRO A 23 -9.63 2.26 4.80
N ILE A 24 -8.97 3.13 5.55
CA ILE A 24 -7.86 3.94 5.01
C ILE A 24 -6.67 3.03 4.69
N THR A 25 -6.38 2.05 5.54
CA THR A 25 -5.27 1.10 5.33
C THR A 25 -5.47 0.32 4.04
N ILE A 26 -6.66 -0.24 3.79
CA ILE A 26 -6.94 -0.99 2.56
C ILE A 26 -6.90 -0.09 1.32
N LEU A 27 -7.38 1.15 1.42
CA LEU A 27 -7.30 2.12 0.32
C LEU A 27 -5.84 2.45 -0.03
N LEU A 28 -5.01 2.75 0.97
CA LEU A 28 -3.59 3.04 0.77
C LEU A 28 -2.83 1.83 0.24
N PHE A 29 -3.16 0.63 0.70
CA PHE A 29 -2.58 -0.61 0.18
C PHE A 29 -2.92 -0.80 -1.30
N ALA A 30 -4.19 -0.61 -1.69
CA ALA A 30 -4.62 -0.69 -3.07
C ALA A 30 -3.92 0.36 -3.95
N LEU A 31 -3.81 1.60 -3.48
CA LEU A 31 -3.08 2.66 -4.20
C LEU A 31 -1.60 2.33 -4.37
N ALA A 32 -0.94 1.82 -3.32
CA ALA A 32 0.46 1.40 -3.39
C ALA A 32 0.66 0.24 -4.38
N ALA A 33 -0.25 -0.73 -4.40
CA ALA A 33 -0.26 -1.83 -5.36
C ALA A 33 -0.45 -1.32 -6.81
N VAL A 34 -1.36 -0.38 -7.03
CA VAL A 34 -1.56 0.23 -8.36
C VAL A 34 -0.31 0.98 -8.83
N VAL A 35 0.31 1.80 -7.97
CA VAL A 35 1.56 2.51 -8.29
C VAL A 35 2.69 1.54 -8.58
N PHE A 36 2.80 0.45 -7.81
CA PHE A 36 3.77 -0.60 -8.04
C PHE A 36 3.57 -1.26 -9.43
N LEU A 37 2.35 -1.72 -9.71
CA LEU A 37 2.01 -2.36 -10.98
C LEU A 37 2.19 -1.42 -12.18
N PHE A 38 1.83 -0.15 -12.04
CA PHE A 38 2.09 0.86 -13.05
C PHE A 38 3.60 1.02 -13.32
N GLY A 39 4.42 1.02 -12.27
CA GLY A 39 5.87 1.01 -12.40
C GLY A 39 6.42 -0.23 -13.13
N VAL A 40 5.85 -1.41 -12.86
CA VAL A 40 6.19 -2.66 -13.57
C VAL A 40 5.87 -2.53 -15.05
N VAL A 41 4.68 -2.03 -15.40
CA VAL A 41 4.27 -1.80 -16.80
C VAL A 41 5.20 -0.81 -17.50
N GLU A 42 5.50 0.35 -16.89
CA GLU A 42 6.44 1.32 -17.45
C GLU A 42 7.86 0.75 -17.61
N PHE A 43 8.30 -0.08 -16.66
CA PHE A 43 9.61 -0.70 -16.72
C PHE A 43 9.71 -1.73 -17.86
N ILE A 44 8.68 -2.56 -18.05
CA ILE A 44 8.61 -3.55 -19.13
C ILE A 44 8.43 -2.85 -20.50
N ALA A 45 7.56 -1.86 -20.61
CA ALA A 45 7.35 -1.10 -21.85
C ALA A 45 8.63 -0.35 -22.29
N GLY A 46 9.38 0.20 -21.33
CA GLY A 46 10.69 0.78 -21.60
C GLY A 46 11.75 -0.25 -22.02
N ALA A 47 11.55 -1.54 -21.70
CA ALA A 47 12.43 -2.63 -22.09
C ALA A 47 12.21 -3.11 -23.53
N SER A 48 10.95 -3.19 -23.96
CA SER A 48 10.59 -3.59 -25.34
C SER A 48 10.85 -2.49 -26.38
N ALA A 49 10.93 -1.23 -25.97
CA ALA A 49 11.27 -0.10 -26.86
C ALA A 49 12.70 -0.15 -27.43
N GLY A 50 13.58 -1.04 -26.93
CA GLY A 50 14.91 -1.26 -27.48
C GLY A 50 14.94 -1.95 -28.86
N GLU A 51 13.85 -2.64 -29.26
CA GLU A 51 13.79 -3.35 -30.55
C GLU A 51 12.78 -2.77 -31.55
N ALA A 52 11.82 -1.91 -31.11
CA ALA A 52 10.68 -1.48 -31.93
C ALA A 52 10.53 0.05 -32.05
N SER A 53 11.63 0.80 -32.24
CA SER A 53 11.54 2.26 -32.39
C SER A 53 11.03 2.66 -33.79
N ALA A 54 9.71 2.73 -33.95
CA ALA A 54 9.05 3.45 -35.05
C ALA A 54 8.06 4.55 -34.58
N SER A 55 7.88 4.76 -33.26
CA SER A 55 7.16 5.92 -32.74
C SER A 55 7.86 6.56 -31.53
N GLY A 56 8.96 7.29 -31.80
CA GLY A 56 9.29 8.54 -31.11
C GLY A 56 9.63 8.53 -29.62
N GLY A 57 10.83 8.05 -29.26
CA GLY A 57 11.70 8.64 -28.22
C GLY A 57 11.44 8.28 -26.75
N MET A 58 12.54 8.05 -26.00
CA MET A 58 12.63 7.96 -24.52
C MET A 58 12.70 6.56 -23.87
N SER A 59 13.52 5.62 -24.35
CA SER A 59 13.71 4.28 -23.73
C SER A 59 14.42 4.31 -22.35
N PHE A 60 15.41 5.18 -22.14
CA PHE A 60 16.12 5.23 -20.85
C PHE A 60 15.29 5.89 -19.73
N LYS A 61 14.56 6.99 -20.03
CA LYS A 61 13.80 7.71 -18.97
C LYS A 61 12.54 6.94 -18.54
N THR A 62 11.91 6.15 -19.42
CA THR A 62 10.77 5.29 -19.06
C THR A 62 11.18 4.18 -18.10
N ARG A 63 12.34 3.54 -18.29
CA ARG A 63 12.85 2.53 -17.35
C ARG A 63 13.21 3.13 -15.99
N ALA A 64 13.84 4.30 -15.97
CA ALA A 64 14.16 5.00 -14.72
C ALA A 64 12.90 5.42 -13.94
N ARG A 65 11.87 5.89 -14.65
CA ARG A 65 10.56 6.25 -14.07
C ARG A 65 9.80 5.03 -13.54
N GLY A 66 9.74 3.95 -14.33
CA GLY A 66 9.13 2.68 -13.91
C GLY A 66 9.77 2.13 -12.65
N LYS A 67 11.12 2.12 -12.57
CA LYS A 67 11.85 1.75 -11.33
C LYS A 67 11.45 2.63 -10.15
N LYS A 68 11.34 3.95 -10.33
CA LYS A 68 10.92 4.87 -9.26
C LYS A 68 9.52 4.52 -8.74
N HIS A 69 8.56 4.29 -9.63
CA HIS A 69 7.19 3.91 -9.22
C HIS A 69 7.15 2.53 -8.55
N MET A 70 7.92 1.55 -9.03
CA MET A 70 8.07 0.26 -8.36
C MET A 70 8.62 0.42 -6.95
N THR A 71 9.69 1.21 -6.76
CA THR A 71 10.29 1.44 -5.44
C THR A 71 9.31 2.11 -4.49
N TRP A 72 8.63 3.19 -4.91
CA TRP A 72 7.64 3.85 -4.06
C TRP A 72 6.45 2.95 -3.73
N GLY A 73 6.00 2.12 -4.68
CA GLY A 73 4.99 1.10 -4.44
C GLY A 73 5.43 0.06 -3.39
N ILE A 74 6.63 -0.50 -3.54
CA ILE A 74 7.20 -1.45 -2.57
C ILE A 74 7.34 -0.83 -1.19
N VAL A 75 7.89 0.39 -1.09
CA VAL A 75 8.02 1.10 0.19
C VAL A 75 6.66 1.27 0.85
N GLY A 76 5.64 1.68 0.10
CA GLY A 76 4.27 1.79 0.61
C GLY A 76 3.73 0.46 1.14
N LEU A 77 3.89 -0.62 0.38
CA LEU A 77 3.44 -1.96 0.77
C LEU A 77 4.16 -2.48 2.02
N VAL A 78 5.48 -2.26 2.12
CA VAL A 78 6.29 -2.68 3.27
C VAL A 78 5.86 -1.92 4.52
N VAL A 79 5.63 -0.61 4.45
CA VAL A 79 5.20 0.19 5.61
C VAL A 79 3.85 -0.29 6.15
N MET A 80 2.87 -0.52 5.27
CA MET A 80 1.54 -1.00 5.67
C MET A 80 1.59 -2.40 6.29
N THR A 81 2.36 -3.30 5.67
CA THR A 81 2.54 -4.66 6.19
C THR A 81 3.27 -4.66 7.53
N SER A 82 4.28 -3.82 7.68
CA SER A 82 5.04 -3.66 8.92
C SER A 82 4.16 -3.15 10.06
N ALA A 83 3.29 -2.17 9.81
CA ALA A 83 2.36 -1.66 10.82
C ALA A 83 1.42 -2.77 11.34
N LYS A 84 0.82 -3.56 10.45
CA LYS A 84 -0.03 -4.71 10.84
C LYS A 84 0.76 -5.80 11.56
N ALA A 85 1.99 -6.08 11.11
CA ALA A 85 2.87 -7.05 11.76
C ALA A 85 3.23 -6.63 13.20
N ILE A 86 3.57 -5.36 13.43
CA ILE A 86 3.85 -4.82 14.76
C ILE A 86 2.62 -4.97 15.67
N ILE A 87 1.42 -4.59 15.19
CA ILE A 87 0.18 -4.74 15.96
C ILE A 87 -0.06 -6.20 16.32
N ALA A 88 0.12 -7.14 15.38
CA ALA A 88 -0.05 -8.56 15.63
C ALA A 88 0.94 -9.10 16.68
N VAL A 89 2.20 -8.65 16.64
CA VAL A 89 3.22 -9.01 17.65
C VAL A 89 2.81 -8.50 19.03
N LEU A 90 2.41 -7.24 19.15
CA LEU A 90 1.98 -6.66 20.42
C LEU A 90 0.75 -7.37 20.99
N GLN A 91 -0.25 -7.67 20.15
CA GLN A 91 -1.44 -8.41 20.56
C GLN A 91 -1.13 -9.82 21.03
N ASN A 92 -0.12 -10.48 20.47
CA ASN A 92 0.29 -11.81 20.93
C ASN A 92 1.19 -11.76 22.18
N PHE A 93 1.90 -10.65 22.39
CA PHE A 93 2.77 -10.47 23.55
C PHE A 93 1.98 -10.21 24.85
N PHE A 94 0.83 -9.54 24.77
CA PHE A 94 -0.02 -9.21 25.93
C PHE A 94 -1.20 -10.18 26.14
N LYS A 95 -1.25 -11.29 25.39
CA LYS A 95 -2.12 -12.44 25.69
C LYS A 95 -1.50 -13.30 26.78
#